data_AF-A0A9E6JYU9-F1
#
_entry.id   AF-A0A9E6JYU9-F1
#
_cell.length_a   1.000
_cell.length_b   1.000
_cell.length_c   1.000
_cell.angle_alpha   90.00
_cell.angle_beta   90.00
_cell.angle_gamma   90.00
#
_symmetry.space_group_name_H-M   'P 1'
#
loop_
_entity.id
_entity.type
_entity.pdbx_description
1 polymer ?
#
loop_
_entity_poly.entity_id
_entity_poly.type
_entity_poly.pdbx_seq_one_letter_code
_entity_poly.pdbx_strand_id
1 'polypeptide(L)'
;MRVSRRAFSVSVLLCIAMMGCSTMNDVLKGKNDGTSETYPVKADQAWEIAKTALQMEDCEAIEEHRSLCYMLTTVGGGLMAAGCYVGVWVDSVDQGNTKVTVVTRRKSLFAGTFLMTEGAFQKRFAQAADMVKSGELATRSDSALIQIDQKLSTKSYSVYGGFGTSSFLPFTMNIGIAYHTGISVLSLRGILTSYPPTPWGIFDDNLWEIGALYGVSTKPALFVASVGIGVSVVGGGYAREGKRKTLSTTVGLPIDAQLFLRVGRFSRVGFCVIGDINSAKSFAGVTFGWQYYWL
;
A
#
# COMPACT_ATOMS: atom_id res chain seq x y z
N MET A 1 -21.57 30.65 -23.29
CA MET A 1 -20.57 29.81 -22.59
C MET A 1 -20.02 28.77 -23.55
N ARG A 2 -18.75 28.86 -23.96
CA ARG A 2 -18.08 27.83 -24.78
C ARG A 2 -17.31 26.91 -23.83
N VAL A 3 -17.92 25.80 -23.44
CA VAL A 3 -17.19 24.73 -22.72
C VAL A 3 -16.19 24.13 -23.71
N SER A 4 -14.90 24.15 -23.37
CA SER A 4 -13.85 23.72 -24.29
C SER A 4 -13.99 22.21 -24.56
N ARG A 5 -13.93 21.80 -25.84
CA ARG A 5 -14.00 20.38 -26.24
C ARG A 5 -12.96 19.49 -25.53
N ARG A 6 -11.89 20.10 -25.00
CA ARG A 6 -10.85 19.42 -24.21
C ARG A 6 -11.31 19.03 -22.80
N ALA A 7 -12.17 19.83 -22.15
CA ALA A 7 -12.70 19.51 -20.82
C ALA A 7 -13.69 18.33 -20.86
N PHE A 8 -14.42 18.17 -21.98
CA PHE A 8 -15.36 17.07 -22.15
C PHE A 8 -14.65 15.72 -22.36
N SER A 9 -13.57 15.67 -23.14
CA SER A 9 -12.81 14.43 -23.37
C SER A 9 -12.09 13.91 -22.12
N VAL A 10 -11.58 14.79 -21.25
CA VAL A 10 -10.94 14.37 -19.98
C VAL A 10 -11.98 13.83 -18.99
N SER A 11 -13.17 14.42 -18.96
CA SER A 11 -14.25 13.98 -18.06
C SER A 11 -14.80 12.60 -18.43
N VAL A 12 -14.95 12.29 -19.73
CA VAL A 12 -15.42 10.98 -20.19
C VAL A 12 -14.39 9.87 -19.91
N LEU A 13 -13.10 10.15 -20.09
CA LEU A 13 -12.02 9.18 -19.80
C LEU A 13 -11.93 8.86 -18.29
N LEU A 14 -12.16 9.85 -17.43
CA LEU A 14 -12.18 9.68 -15.97
C LEU A 14 -13.38 8.85 -15.50
N CYS A 15 -14.55 9.03 -16.11
CA CYS A 15 -15.75 8.22 -15.79
C CYS A 15 -15.59 6.75 -16.18
N ILE A 16 -14.92 6.45 -17.31
CA ILE A 16 -14.66 5.06 -17.73
C ILE A 16 -13.67 4.37 -16.77
N ALA A 17 -12.74 5.10 -16.18
CA ALA A 17 -11.79 4.56 -15.20
C ALA A 17 -12.42 4.16 -13.85
N MET A 18 -13.65 4.62 -13.54
CA MET A 18 -14.32 4.33 -12.27
C MET A 18 -15.38 3.21 -12.35
N MET A 19 -15.61 2.59 -13.52
CA MET A 19 -16.67 1.59 -13.72
C MET A 19 -16.28 0.12 -13.37
N GLY A 20 -15.19 -0.10 -12.63
CA GLY A 20 -14.65 -1.46 -12.37
C GLY A 20 -14.61 -1.90 -10.91
N CYS A 21 -15.31 -1.24 -9.98
CA CYS A 21 -15.29 -1.62 -8.57
C CYS A 21 -16.28 -2.77 -8.29
N SER A 22 -15.79 -3.98 -8.03
CA SER A 22 -16.65 -5.05 -7.49
C SER A 22 -17.12 -4.67 -6.10
N THR A 23 -18.32 -5.09 -5.72
CA THR A 23 -18.89 -4.98 -4.38
C THR A 23 -18.86 -6.32 -3.66
N MET A 24 -19.07 -6.33 -2.34
CA MET A 24 -19.20 -7.58 -1.56
C MET A 24 -20.36 -8.46 -2.08
N ASN A 25 -21.41 -7.85 -2.62
CA ASN A 25 -22.55 -8.56 -3.21
C ASN A 25 -22.13 -9.40 -4.44
N ASP A 26 -21.10 -8.99 -5.17
CA ASP A 26 -20.61 -9.72 -6.34
C ASP A 26 -19.85 -10.99 -5.95
N VAL A 27 -19.26 -11.03 -4.74
CA VAL A 27 -18.73 -12.26 -4.16
C VAL A 27 -19.85 -13.24 -3.85
N LEU A 28 -20.92 -12.77 -3.21
CA LEU A 28 -22.06 -13.62 -2.85
C LEU A 28 -22.75 -14.24 -4.08
N LYS A 29 -22.94 -13.45 -5.14
CA LYS A 29 -23.48 -13.95 -6.43
C LYS A 29 -22.53 -14.93 -7.13
N GLY A 30 -21.23 -14.81 -6.88
CA GLY A 30 -20.19 -15.61 -7.51
C GLY A 30 -19.94 -16.98 -6.88
N LYS A 31 -20.75 -17.46 -5.92
CA LYS A 31 -20.54 -18.76 -5.22
C LYS A 31 -20.21 -19.89 -6.21
N ASN A 32 -20.94 -19.98 -7.33
CA ASN A 32 -20.79 -21.06 -8.30
C ASN A 32 -19.59 -20.90 -9.24
N ASP A 33 -18.98 -19.70 -9.27
CA ASP A 33 -17.83 -19.39 -10.13
C ASP A 33 -16.49 -19.56 -9.39
N GLY A 34 -16.54 -19.90 -8.09
CA GLY A 34 -15.36 -20.06 -7.24
C GLY A 34 -14.72 -21.45 -7.32
N THR A 35 -13.46 -21.52 -6.92
CA THR A 35 -12.74 -22.79 -6.80
C THR A 35 -13.25 -23.59 -5.61
N SER A 36 -13.68 -24.83 -5.87
CA SER A 36 -14.19 -25.75 -4.85
C SER A 36 -13.31 -26.98 -4.68
N GLU A 37 -13.05 -27.39 -3.44
CA GLU A 37 -12.38 -28.65 -3.11
C GLU A 37 -13.11 -29.36 -1.96
N THR A 38 -13.02 -30.69 -1.91
CA THR A 38 -13.63 -31.49 -0.83
C THR A 38 -12.55 -32.05 0.08
N TYR A 39 -12.72 -31.85 1.39
CA TYR A 39 -11.78 -32.26 2.42
C TYR A 39 -12.42 -33.27 3.38
N PRO A 40 -11.67 -34.30 3.84
CA PRO A 40 -12.14 -35.29 4.80
C PRO A 40 -12.10 -34.74 6.23
N VAL A 41 -12.89 -33.71 6.48
CA VAL A 41 -13.08 -33.04 7.78
C VAL A 41 -14.57 -32.74 7.99
N LYS A 42 -15.00 -32.70 9.24
CA LYS A 42 -16.38 -32.30 9.58
C LYS A 42 -16.60 -30.81 9.31
N ALA A 43 -17.84 -30.41 9.05
CA ALA A 43 -18.18 -29.01 8.72
C ALA A 43 -17.71 -28.01 9.80
N ASP A 44 -17.88 -28.32 11.08
CA ASP A 44 -17.41 -27.47 12.18
C ASP A 44 -15.89 -27.33 12.20
N GLN A 45 -15.16 -28.39 11.88
CA GLN A 45 -13.70 -28.35 11.78
C GLN A 45 -13.25 -27.55 10.56
N ALA A 46 -13.91 -27.75 9.42
CA ALA A 46 -13.66 -27.00 8.20
C ALA A 46 -13.87 -25.50 8.41
N TRP A 47 -14.84 -25.12 9.24
CA TRP A 47 -15.07 -23.72 9.60
C TRP A 47 -13.86 -23.09 10.30
N GLU A 48 -13.32 -23.76 11.32
CA GLU A 48 -12.15 -23.27 12.05
C GLU A 48 -10.88 -23.28 11.19
N ILE A 49 -10.73 -24.29 10.32
CA ILE A 49 -9.64 -24.37 9.34
C ILE A 49 -9.73 -23.21 8.33
N ALA A 50 -10.93 -22.89 7.83
CA ALA A 50 -11.15 -21.78 6.91
C ALA A 50 -10.76 -20.44 7.55
N LYS A 51 -11.18 -20.17 8.79
CA LYS A 51 -10.75 -18.96 9.52
C LYS A 51 -9.23 -18.89 9.66
N THR A 52 -8.60 -20.01 9.99
CA THR A 52 -7.14 -20.08 10.11
C THR A 52 -6.47 -19.77 8.77
N ALA A 53 -6.96 -20.37 7.68
CA ALA A 53 -6.45 -20.14 6.34
C ALA A 53 -6.60 -18.68 5.89
N LEU A 54 -7.73 -18.03 6.22
CA LEU A 54 -7.94 -16.60 6.00
C LEU A 54 -6.94 -15.77 6.82
N GLN A 55 -6.80 -16.04 8.12
CA GLN A 55 -5.87 -15.32 8.98
C GLN A 55 -4.40 -15.45 8.52
N MET A 56 -4.00 -16.58 7.93
CA MET A 56 -2.67 -16.77 7.35
C MET A 56 -2.37 -15.84 6.16
N GLU A 57 -3.41 -15.31 5.52
CA GLU A 57 -3.34 -14.40 4.37
C GLU A 57 -3.57 -12.93 4.79
N ASP A 58 -3.42 -12.63 6.08
CA ASP A 58 -3.53 -11.29 6.66
C ASP A 58 -4.89 -10.61 6.28
N CYS A 59 -5.98 -11.39 6.32
CA CYS A 59 -7.35 -10.90 6.14
C CYS A 59 -7.75 -9.90 7.24
N GLU A 60 -8.66 -8.99 6.92
CA GLU A 60 -9.34 -8.10 7.88
C GLU A 60 -10.36 -8.88 8.74
N ALA A 61 -11.29 -8.17 9.39
CA ALA A 61 -12.39 -8.79 10.11
C ALA A 61 -13.10 -9.85 9.24
N ILE A 62 -13.36 -11.01 9.84
CA ILE A 62 -14.08 -12.12 9.21
C ILE A 62 -15.54 -12.04 9.68
N GLU A 63 -16.44 -11.76 8.74
CA GLU A 63 -17.89 -11.80 8.97
C GLU A 63 -18.37 -13.24 8.82
N GLU A 64 -18.81 -13.84 9.93
CA GLU A 64 -19.29 -15.22 9.97
C GLU A 64 -20.81 -15.29 9.78
N HIS A 65 -21.26 -16.04 8.78
CA HIS A 65 -22.67 -16.34 8.53
C HIS A 65 -22.91 -17.85 8.63
N ARG A 66 -22.73 -18.41 9.84
CA ARG A 66 -22.84 -19.87 10.08
C ARG A 66 -24.16 -20.48 9.63
N SER A 67 -25.27 -19.78 9.84
CA SER A 67 -26.60 -20.25 9.41
C SER A 67 -26.74 -20.38 7.89
N LEU A 68 -25.89 -19.69 7.13
CA LEU A 68 -25.85 -19.70 5.67
C LEU A 68 -24.60 -20.41 5.13
N CYS A 69 -23.82 -21.04 6.02
CA CYS A 69 -22.61 -21.80 5.70
C CYS A 69 -21.53 -21.00 4.95
N TYR A 70 -21.38 -19.70 5.23
CA TYR A 70 -20.31 -18.90 4.60
C TYR A 70 -19.66 -17.84 5.50
N MET A 71 -18.47 -17.43 5.11
CA MET A 71 -17.72 -16.32 5.69
C MET A 71 -17.36 -15.30 4.62
N LEU A 72 -17.34 -14.03 5.01
CA LEU A 72 -16.87 -12.93 4.16
C LEU A 72 -15.71 -12.22 4.84
N THR A 73 -14.74 -11.78 4.05
CA THR A 73 -13.67 -10.92 4.54
C THR A 73 -13.09 -10.05 3.42
N THR A 74 -12.26 -9.11 3.81
CA THR A 74 -11.43 -8.32 2.90
C THR A 74 -9.98 -8.67 3.13
N VAL A 75 -9.22 -8.86 2.04
CA VAL A 75 -7.75 -8.93 2.10
C VAL A 75 -7.16 -7.64 1.55
N GLY A 76 -6.26 -7.04 2.33
CA GLY A 76 -5.45 -5.89 1.90
C GLY A 76 -6.18 -4.54 1.82
N GLY A 77 -7.12 -4.23 2.71
CA GLY A 77 -7.90 -2.98 2.70
C GLY A 77 -7.31 -1.83 3.54
N GLY A 78 -6.00 -1.58 3.41
CA GLY A 78 -5.46 -0.27 3.81
C GLY A 78 -6.14 0.87 3.01
N LEU A 79 -6.16 2.09 3.56
CA LEU A 79 -6.88 3.28 3.03
C LEU A 79 -6.64 3.60 1.53
N MET A 80 -5.58 3.05 0.93
CA MET A 80 -5.15 3.23 -0.47
C MET A 80 -4.90 1.90 -1.22
N ALA A 81 -5.13 0.75 -0.58
CA ALA A 81 -4.76 -0.54 -1.12
C ALA A 81 -5.94 -1.18 -1.88
N ALA A 82 -5.67 -1.53 -3.12
CA ALA A 82 -6.56 -2.28 -3.99
C ALA A 82 -6.74 -3.72 -3.43
N GLY A 83 -7.65 -3.87 -2.46
CA GLY A 83 -7.92 -5.16 -1.81
C GLY A 83 -8.78 -6.09 -2.65
N CYS A 84 -9.07 -7.27 -2.13
CA CYS A 84 -10.12 -8.16 -2.64
C CYS A 84 -11.17 -8.47 -1.57
N TYR A 85 -12.39 -8.66 -2.02
CA TYR A 85 -13.42 -9.33 -1.24
C TYR A 85 -13.25 -10.83 -1.41
N VAL A 86 -13.39 -11.56 -0.31
CA VAL A 86 -13.26 -13.00 -0.26
C VAL A 86 -14.52 -13.57 0.36
N GLY A 87 -15.10 -14.57 -0.29
CA GLY A 87 -16.15 -15.40 0.27
C GLY A 87 -15.67 -16.84 0.37
N VAL A 88 -15.94 -17.48 1.51
CA VAL A 88 -15.67 -18.90 1.73
C VAL A 88 -16.96 -19.58 2.13
N TRP A 89 -17.38 -20.62 1.41
CA TRP A 89 -18.51 -21.47 1.74
C TRP A 89 -18.03 -22.81 2.23
N VAL A 90 -18.71 -23.33 3.26
CA VAL A 90 -18.37 -24.58 3.93
C VAL A 90 -19.63 -25.46 3.91
N ASP A 91 -19.79 -26.25 2.86
CA ASP A 91 -20.98 -27.08 2.62
C ASP A 91 -20.69 -28.54 3.02
N SER A 92 -21.48 -29.12 3.91
CA SER A 92 -21.34 -30.54 4.29
C SER A 92 -21.72 -31.44 3.10
N VAL A 93 -20.87 -32.41 2.76
CA VAL A 93 -21.18 -33.42 1.74
C VAL A 93 -21.78 -34.66 2.41
N ASP A 94 -21.16 -35.09 3.51
CA ASP A 94 -21.62 -36.17 4.38
C ASP A 94 -21.12 -35.95 5.83
N GLN A 95 -21.16 -36.97 6.69
CA GLN A 95 -20.73 -36.86 8.10
C GLN A 95 -19.23 -36.65 8.30
N GLY A 96 -18.40 -36.96 7.30
CA GLY A 96 -16.94 -36.90 7.37
C GLY A 96 -16.28 -36.02 6.32
N ASN A 97 -17.02 -35.58 5.30
CA ASN A 97 -16.50 -34.80 4.18
C ASN A 97 -17.22 -33.45 4.07
N THR A 98 -16.43 -32.41 3.83
CA THR A 98 -16.91 -31.04 3.65
C THR A 98 -16.35 -30.45 2.37
N LYS A 99 -17.21 -29.83 1.57
CA LYS A 99 -16.84 -29.06 0.38
C LYS A 99 -16.59 -27.62 0.77
N VAL A 100 -15.42 -27.11 0.41
CA VAL A 100 -15.01 -25.73 0.66
C VAL A 100 -14.88 -25.01 -0.67
N THR A 101 -15.69 -23.98 -0.85
CA THR A 101 -15.67 -23.13 -2.04
C THR A 101 -15.12 -21.76 -1.65
N VAL A 102 -14.15 -21.26 -2.38
CA VAL A 102 -13.63 -19.90 -2.20
C VAL A 102 -13.87 -19.08 -3.46
N VAL A 103 -14.33 -17.85 -3.27
CA VAL A 103 -14.52 -16.86 -4.32
C VAL A 103 -13.70 -15.64 -3.97
N THR A 104 -12.90 -15.16 -4.91
CA THR A 104 -12.17 -13.89 -4.76
C THR A 104 -12.62 -12.89 -5.82
N ARG A 105 -12.89 -11.64 -5.42
CA ARG A 105 -13.23 -10.54 -6.32
C ARG A 105 -12.41 -9.31 -5.99
N ARG A 106 -11.77 -8.73 -7.02
CA ARG A 106 -10.87 -7.58 -6.86
C ARG A 106 -11.67 -6.28 -6.73
N LYS A 107 -11.39 -5.48 -5.70
CA LYS A 107 -12.05 -4.17 -5.49
C LYS A 107 -11.69 -3.14 -6.57
N SER A 108 -10.57 -3.34 -7.26
CA SER A 108 -10.07 -2.44 -8.31
C SER A 108 -9.31 -3.22 -9.39
N LEU A 109 -9.38 -2.74 -10.63
CA LEU A 109 -8.59 -3.23 -11.76
C LEU A 109 -7.07 -3.10 -11.53
N PHE A 110 -6.65 -2.15 -10.67
CA PHE A 110 -5.26 -1.97 -10.27
C PHE A 110 -4.83 -2.88 -9.11
N ALA A 111 -5.75 -3.72 -8.59
CA ALA A 111 -5.38 -4.77 -7.66
C ALA A 111 -4.55 -5.81 -8.41
N GLY A 112 -3.22 -5.68 -8.28
CA GLY A 112 -2.25 -6.48 -9.01
C GLY A 112 -2.34 -7.98 -8.70
N THR A 113 -1.49 -8.75 -9.36
CA THR A 113 -1.33 -10.22 -9.27
C THR A 113 -0.94 -10.78 -7.89
N PHE A 114 -0.90 -9.95 -6.84
CA PHE A 114 -0.38 -10.29 -5.51
C PHE A 114 -1.46 -10.40 -4.43
N LEU A 115 -2.74 -10.40 -4.81
CA LEU A 115 -3.85 -10.69 -3.91
C LEU A 115 -3.98 -12.19 -3.66
N MET A 116 -4.60 -12.57 -2.54
CA MET A 116 -4.99 -13.94 -2.28
C MET A 116 -5.80 -14.48 -3.47
N THR A 117 -5.29 -15.52 -4.11
CA THR A 117 -6.00 -16.27 -5.14
C THR A 117 -6.79 -17.40 -4.49
N GLU A 118 -7.83 -17.86 -5.18
CA GLU A 118 -8.62 -19.01 -4.74
C GLU A 118 -7.73 -20.25 -4.52
N GLY A 119 -6.78 -20.53 -5.42
CA GLY A 119 -5.82 -21.62 -5.25
C GLY A 119 -4.83 -21.42 -4.10
N ALA A 120 -4.41 -20.19 -3.81
CA ALA A 120 -3.58 -19.91 -2.64
C ALA A 120 -4.36 -20.21 -1.35
N PHE A 121 -5.63 -19.80 -1.27
CA PHE A 121 -6.51 -20.13 -0.16
C PHE A 121 -6.66 -21.64 0.02
N GLN A 122 -6.99 -22.40 -1.05
CA GLN A 122 -7.15 -23.86 -0.95
C GLN A 122 -5.86 -24.54 -0.47
N LYS A 123 -4.70 -24.07 -0.92
CA LYS A 123 -3.40 -24.54 -0.41
C LYS A 123 -3.22 -24.28 1.10
N ARG A 124 -3.63 -23.10 1.59
CA ARG A 124 -3.60 -22.78 3.03
C ARG A 124 -4.59 -23.60 3.83
N PHE A 125 -5.78 -23.81 3.27
CA PHE A 125 -6.80 -24.66 3.86
C PHE A 125 -6.29 -26.09 4.05
N ALA A 126 -5.71 -26.69 2.99
CA ALA A 126 -5.11 -28.01 3.06
C ALA A 126 -4.00 -28.09 4.13
N GLN A 127 -3.10 -27.10 4.17
CA GLN A 127 -2.06 -27.00 5.21
C GLN A 127 -2.65 -26.96 6.62
N ALA A 128 -3.64 -26.12 6.86
CA ALA A 128 -4.31 -26.01 8.15
C ALA A 128 -5.10 -27.28 8.51
N ALA A 129 -5.71 -27.97 7.54
CA ALA A 129 -6.38 -29.24 7.75
C ALA A 129 -5.40 -30.35 8.18
N ASP A 130 -4.21 -30.40 7.57
CA ASP A 130 -3.16 -31.34 7.95
C ASP A 130 -2.63 -31.06 9.37
N MET A 131 -2.54 -29.78 9.75
CA MET A 131 -2.19 -29.38 11.12
C MET A 131 -3.26 -29.75 12.17
N VAL A 132 -4.55 -29.74 11.80
CA VAL A 132 -5.62 -30.23 12.69
C VAL A 132 -5.48 -31.73 12.89
N LYS A 133 -5.22 -32.48 11.81
CA LYS A 133 -5.02 -33.94 11.89
C LYS A 133 -3.81 -34.31 12.75
N SER A 134 -2.74 -33.52 12.72
CA SER A 134 -1.55 -33.75 13.55
C SER A 134 -1.72 -33.30 15.02
N GLY A 135 -2.82 -32.62 15.37
CA GLY A 135 -3.06 -32.06 16.70
C GLY A 135 -2.28 -30.76 17.00
N GLU A 136 -1.56 -30.23 16.02
CA GLU A 136 -0.69 -29.04 16.15
C GLU A 136 -1.47 -27.72 16.20
N LEU A 137 -2.72 -27.72 15.72
CA LEU A 137 -3.55 -26.50 15.69
C LEU A 137 -4.03 -26.07 17.10
N ALA A 138 -4.28 -27.01 17.99
CA ALA A 138 -4.77 -26.74 19.35
C ALA A 138 -3.75 -26.00 20.21
N THR A 139 -2.45 -26.25 20.00
CA THR A 139 -1.34 -25.54 20.66
C THR A 139 -1.05 -24.18 20.05
N ARG A 140 -1.48 -23.93 18.81
CA ARG A 140 -1.15 -22.72 18.04
C ARG A 140 -2.21 -21.62 18.11
N SER A 141 -3.47 -21.93 18.43
CA SER A 141 -4.58 -20.95 18.52
C SER A 141 -4.28 -19.78 19.47
N ASP A 142 -3.69 -20.04 20.64
CA ASP A 142 -3.30 -18.98 21.59
C ASP A 142 -2.02 -18.23 21.18
N SER A 143 -1.17 -18.87 20.39
CA SER A 143 0.09 -18.29 19.88
C SER A 143 -0.10 -17.47 18.59
N ALA A 144 -1.11 -17.81 17.79
CA ALA A 144 -1.39 -17.19 16.49
C ALA A 144 -2.00 -15.79 16.64
N LEU A 145 -2.88 -15.59 17.63
CA LEU A 145 -3.40 -14.26 17.97
C LEU A 145 -2.27 -13.32 18.46
N ILE A 146 -1.31 -13.86 19.23
CA ILE A 146 -0.12 -13.12 19.67
C ILE A 146 0.83 -12.82 18.48
N GLN A 147 0.94 -13.74 17.52
CA GLN A 147 1.77 -13.54 16.31
C GLN A 147 1.17 -12.52 15.34
N ILE A 148 -0.16 -12.47 15.17
CA ILE A 148 -0.82 -11.48 14.29
C ILE A 148 -0.58 -10.05 14.82
N ASP A 149 -0.68 -9.86 16.14
CA ASP A 149 -0.40 -8.57 16.80
C ASP A 149 1.11 -8.21 16.74
N GLN A 150 2.01 -9.18 16.91
CA GLN A 150 3.45 -8.97 16.72
C GLN A 150 3.85 -8.64 15.28
N LYS A 151 3.19 -9.22 14.28
CA LYS A 151 3.50 -9.03 12.86
C LYS A 151 2.98 -7.69 12.34
N LEU A 152 1.86 -7.20 12.88
CA LEU A 152 1.34 -5.83 12.70
C LEU A 152 2.26 -4.77 13.32
N SER A 153 3.06 -5.15 14.33
CA SER A 153 4.11 -4.31 14.94
C SER A 153 5.51 -4.55 14.34
N THR A 154 5.63 -4.88 13.05
CA THR A 154 6.96 -4.89 12.42
C THR A 154 7.48 -3.46 12.28
N LYS A 155 8.38 -3.09 13.20
CA LYS A 155 9.15 -1.86 13.15
C LYS A 155 10.22 -2.01 12.08
N SER A 156 10.38 -0.99 11.23
CA SER A 156 11.49 -0.96 10.27
C SER A 156 11.94 0.46 10.02
N TYR A 157 13.22 0.64 9.76
CA TYR A 157 13.81 1.92 9.41
C TYR A 157 14.24 1.90 7.95
N SER A 158 14.27 3.07 7.32
CA SER A 158 14.82 3.21 5.98
C SER A 158 15.53 4.53 5.80
N VAL A 159 16.61 4.52 5.02
CA VAL A 159 17.26 5.71 4.48
C VAL A 159 16.97 5.73 2.99
N TYR A 160 16.63 6.88 2.45
CA TYR A 160 16.39 7.02 1.02
C TYR A 160 16.99 8.31 0.49
N GLY A 161 17.25 8.32 -0.81
CA GLY A 161 17.64 9.51 -1.52
C GLY A 161 17.54 9.32 -3.03
N GLY A 162 17.53 10.42 -3.75
CA GLY A 162 17.25 10.42 -5.17
C GLY A 162 17.41 11.78 -5.81
N PHE A 163 17.35 11.76 -7.14
CA PHE A 163 17.55 12.93 -7.99
C PHE A 163 16.41 13.06 -8.99
N GLY A 164 16.11 14.27 -9.42
CA GLY A 164 15.11 14.54 -10.42
C GLY A 164 14.94 16.02 -10.68
N THR A 165 13.70 16.44 -10.89
CA THR A 165 13.36 17.79 -11.34
C THR A 165 12.16 18.34 -10.57
N SER A 166 12.03 19.66 -10.57
CA SER A 166 10.92 20.38 -9.95
C SER A 166 10.28 21.37 -10.93
N SER A 167 9.15 21.94 -10.52
CA SER A 167 8.39 22.93 -11.29
C SER A 167 9.16 24.21 -11.63
N PHE A 168 10.27 24.51 -10.96
CA PHE A 168 11.00 25.77 -11.18
C PHE A 168 12.51 25.62 -11.38
N LEU A 169 13.08 24.46 -11.05
CA LEU A 169 14.52 24.25 -11.04
C LEU A 169 14.82 22.86 -11.61
N PRO A 170 15.80 22.77 -12.54
CA PRO A 170 16.04 21.56 -13.34
C PRO A 170 16.65 20.41 -12.55
N PHE A 171 17.22 20.70 -11.38
CA PHE A 171 17.81 19.70 -10.51
C PHE A 171 17.14 19.71 -9.14
N THR A 172 16.75 18.53 -8.67
CA THR A 172 16.18 18.31 -7.35
C THR A 172 16.81 17.07 -6.75
N MET A 173 17.30 17.18 -5.53
CA MET A 173 17.80 16.08 -4.72
C MET A 173 16.88 15.93 -3.52
N ASN A 174 16.52 14.69 -3.18
CA ASN A 174 15.89 14.37 -1.90
C ASN A 174 16.77 13.40 -1.11
N ILE A 175 16.74 13.55 0.21
CA ILE A 175 17.31 12.60 1.16
C ILE A 175 16.36 12.49 2.35
N GLY A 176 16.29 11.34 2.99
CA GLY A 176 15.50 11.22 4.20
C GLY A 176 15.72 9.92 4.95
N ILE A 177 15.20 9.93 6.17
CA ILE A 177 15.06 8.75 7.02
C ILE A 177 13.59 8.55 7.32
N ALA A 178 13.14 7.30 7.35
CA ALA A 178 11.77 6.98 7.68
C ALA A 178 11.70 5.81 8.66
N TYR A 179 10.81 5.95 9.63
CA TYR A 179 10.41 4.95 10.60
C TYR A 179 9.03 4.41 10.24
N HIS A 180 8.89 3.10 10.18
CA HIS A 180 7.63 2.44 9.81
C HIS A 180 7.14 1.58 10.96
N THR A 181 5.83 1.64 11.22
CA THR A 181 5.12 0.81 12.21
C THR A 181 3.80 0.34 11.60
N GLY A 182 3.74 -0.92 11.19
CA GLY A 182 2.57 -1.45 10.46
C GLY A 182 2.34 -0.69 9.17
N ILE A 183 1.15 -0.07 9.04
CA ILE A 183 0.78 0.78 7.91
C ILE A 183 1.28 2.23 8.04
N SER A 184 1.75 2.65 9.22
CA SER A 184 2.13 4.04 9.47
C SER A 184 3.58 4.29 9.10
N VAL A 185 3.87 5.47 8.55
CA VAL A 185 5.24 5.94 8.28
C VAL A 185 5.44 7.34 8.84
N LEU A 186 6.54 7.54 9.56
CA LEU A 186 7.04 8.84 10.01
C LEU A 186 8.38 9.08 9.31
N SER A 187 8.54 10.19 8.59
CA SER A 187 9.77 10.51 7.87
C SER A 187 10.32 11.89 8.21
N LEU A 188 11.65 11.98 8.23
CA LEU A 188 12.39 13.24 8.20
C LEU A 188 13.04 13.35 6.83
N ARG A 189 12.72 14.42 6.11
CA ARG A 189 13.04 14.63 4.69
C ARG A 189 13.80 15.94 4.53
N GLY A 190 14.87 15.90 3.73
CA GLY A 190 15.54 17.06 3.17
C GLY A 190 15.34 17.11 1.66
N ILE A 191 14.96 18.27 1.13
CA ILE A 191 14.95 18.54 -0.31
C ILE A 191 15.90 19.69 -0.58
N LEU A 192 16.72 19.53 -1.62
CA LEU A 192 17.50 20.58 -2.21
C LEU A 192 17.13 20.70 -3.67
N THR A 193 16.74 21.89 -4.10
CA THR A 193 16.40 22.18 -5.49
C THR A 193 17.31 23.28 -5.98
N SER A 194 17.98 23.10 -7.11
CA SER A 194 18.94 24.09 -7.63
C SER A 194 18.92 24.18 -9.16
N TYR A 195 19.46 25.27 -9.69
CA TYR A 195 19.97 25.24 -11.06
C TYR A 195 21.12 24.22 -11.17
N PRO A 196 21.40 23.68 -12.38
CA PRO A 196 22.45 22.68 -12.53
C PRO A 196 23.74 23.24 -11.94
N PRO A 197 24.54 22.42 -11.24
CA PRO A 197 25.83 22.87 -10.76
C PRO A 197 26.61 23.39 -11.96
N THR A 198 26.82 24.71 -12.01
CA THR A 198 27.88 25.21 -12.86
C THR A 198 29.20 24.74 -12.23
N PRO A 199 30.25 24.49 -13.02
CA PRO A 199 31.56 24.11 -12.48
C PRO A 199 32.12 25.08 -11.40
N TRP A 200 31.51 26.27 -11.27
CA TRP A 200 31.96 27.38 -10.45
C TRP A 200 30.98 27.80 -9.34
N GLY A 201 29.81 27.16 -9.23
CA GLY A 201 28.77 27.58 -8.27
C GLY A 201 27.71 26.50 -8.08
N ILE A 202 27.84 25.73 -7.00
CA ILE A 202 26.92 24.62 -6.67
C ILE A 202 25.73 25.12 -5.80
N PHE A 203 25.69 26.40 -5.37
CA PHE A 203 24.75 26.82 -4.32
C PHE A 203 24.16 28.24 -4.42
N ASP A 204 24.30 28.96 -5.54
CA ASP A 204 23.86 30.37 -5.57
C ASP A 204 22.34 30.56 -5.68
N ASP A 205 21.68 29.70 -6.46
CA ASP A 205 20.22 29.61 -6.57
C ASP A 205 19.75 28.24 -6.08
N ASN A 206 19.40 28.18 -4.80
CA ASN A 206 18.88 26.98 -4.18
C ASN A 206 17.59 27.25 -3.40
N LEU A 207 16.66 26.32 -3.48
CA LEU A 207 15.57 26.19 -2.53
C LEU A 207 15.87 24.95 -1.68
N TRP A 208 15.77 25.09 -0.37
CA TRP A 208 15.92 23.96 0.54
C TRP A 208 14.69 23.82 1.43
N GLU A 209 14.38 22.58 1.77
CA GLU A 209 13.30 22.20 2.68
C GLU A 209 13.84 21.16 3.66
N ILE A 210 13.48 21.31 4.94
CA ILE A 210 13.60 20.25 5.95
C ILE A 210 12.20 20.01 6.50
N GLY A 211 11.66 18.80 6.30
CA GLY A 211 10.30 18.44 6.65
C GLY A 211 10.20 17.20 7.53
N ALA A 212 9.23 17.20 8.43
CA ALA A 212 8.77 16.01 9.15
C ALA A 212 7.39 15.63 8.62
N LEU A 213 7.24 14.42 8.07
CA LEU A 213 6.01 13.95 7.46
C LEU A 213 5.49 12.71 8.19
N TYR A 214 4.17 12.62 8.32
CA TYR A 214 3.48 11.42 8.77
C TYR A 214 2.53 10.94 7.66
N GLY A 215 2.43 9.64 7.51
CA GLY A 215 1.75 9.06 6.38
C GLY A 215 1.34 7.61 6.57
N VAL A 216 0.81 7.06 5.49
CA VAL A 216 0.47 5.65 5.36
C VAL A 216 1.35 5.01 4.29
N SER A 217 1.69 3.74 4.51
CA SER A 217 2.46 2.92 3.59
C SER A 217 1.81 1.56 3.45
N THR A 218 1.91 1.00 2.26
CA THR A 218 1.59 -0.40 1.97
C THR A 218 2.85 -1.08 1.44
N LYS A 219 3.11 -2.29 1.93
CA LYS A 219 4.32 -3.06 1.60
C LYS A 219 3.99 -4.41 0.96
N PRO A 220 3.40 -4.45 -0.25
CA PRO A 220 3.31 -5.69 -1.02
C PRO A 220 4.68 -6.36 -1.22
N ALA A 221 4.67 -7.63 -1.64
CA ALA A 221 5.89 -8.41 -1.81
C ALA A 221 6.92 -7.74 -2.75
N LEU A 222 6.44 -7.11 -3.84
CA LEU A 222 7.28 -6.57 -4.91
C LEU A 222 7.53 -5.06 -4.82
N PHE A 223 6.68 -4.31 -4.14
CA PHE A 223 6.82 -2.84 -4.08
C PHE A 223 6.39 -2.27 -2.73
N VAL A 224 6.75 -1.02 -2.50
CA VAL A 224 6.26 -0.21 -1.40
C VAL A 224 5.69 1.07 -1.97
N ALA A 225 4.46 1.38 -1.58
CA ALA A 225 3.82 2.65 -1.88
C ALA A 225 3.53 3.38 -0.58
N SER A 226 3.78 4.69 -0.53
CA SER A 226 3.44 5.50 0.63
C SER A 226 2.99 6.90 0.23
N VAL A 227 2.16 7.51 1.05
CA VAL A 227 1.78 8.92 0.95
C VAL A 227 1.91 9.56 2.32
N GLY A 228 2.45 10.77 2.38
CA GLY A 228 2.71 11.49 3.61
C GLY A 228 2.42 12.99 3.48
N ILE A 229 2.06 13.58 4.62
CA ILE A 229 1.88 15.03 4.77
C ILE A 229 2.50 15.45 6.09
N GLY A 230 2.97 16.70 6.17
CA GLY A 230 3.78 17.09 7.32
C GLY A 230 3.88 18.57 7.57
N VAL A 231 4.93 18.95 8.28
CA VAL A 231 5.33 20.34 8.49
C VAL A 231 6.79 20.47 8.07
N SER A 232 7.11 21.53 7.36
CA SER A 232 8.48 21.82 6.92
C SER A 232 8.92 23.23 7.28
N VAL A 233 10.23 23.42 7.24
CA VAL A 233 10.87 24.72 7.16
C VAL A 233 11.51 24.84 5.78
N VAL A 234 11.15 25.91 5.06
CA VAL A 234 11.60 26.18 3.69
C VAL A 234 12.41 27.48 3.68
N GLY A 235 13.52 27.49 2.94
CA GLY A 235 14.35 28.68 2.74
C GLY A 235 15.17 28.59 1.46
N GLY A 236 16.02 29.59 1.25
CA GLY A 236 16.96 29.61 0.12
C GLY A 236 16.96 30.93 -0.63
N GLY A 237 17.35 30.90 -1.90
CA GLY A 237 17.32 32.04 -2.80
C GLY A 237 17.15 31.60 -4.24
N TYR A 238 16.54 32.47 -5.05
CA TYR A 238 16.39 32.24 -6.48
C TYR A 238 16.60 33.53 -7.26
N ALA A 239 17.21 33.42 -8.44
CA ALA A 239 17.26 34.50 -9.41
C ALA A 239 15.92 34.62 -10.13
N ARG A 240 15.40 35.86 -10.19
CA ARG A 240 14.28 36.22 -11.07
C ARG A 240 14.61 37.55 -11.73
N GLU A 241 14.51 37.59 -13.06
CA GLU A 241 14.81 38.80 -13.84
C GLU A 241 16.22 39.35 -13.57
N GLY A 242 17.21 38.46 -13.40
CA GLY A 242 18.60 38.82 -13.13
C GLY A 242 18.86 39.38 -11.71
N LYS A 243 17.86 39.43 -10.83
CA LYS A 243 18.02 39.82 -9.43
C LYS A 243 17.84 38.62 -8.51
N ARG A 244 18.80 38.44 -7.60
CA ARG A 244 18.71 37.42 -6.55
C ARG A 244 17.67 37.84 -5.53
N LYS A 245 16.71 36.96 -5.25
CA LYS A 245 15.76 37.11 -4.15
C LYS A 245 16.05 36.06 -3.10
N THR A 246 16.40 36.50 -1.90
CA THR A 246 16.47 35.63 -0.72
C THR A 246 15.05 35.32 -0.26
N LEU A 247 14.72 34.04 -0.10
CA LEU A 247 13.52 33.65 0.62
C LEU A 247 13.75 33.84 2.11
N SER A 248 12.88 34.61 2.76
CA SER A 248 12.74 34.49 4.21
C SER A 248 12.34 33.06 4.55
N THR A 249 12.94 32.50 5.58
CA THR A 249 12.55 31.20 6.11
C THR A 249 11.05 31.20 6.44
N THR A 250 10.32 30.22 5.91
CA THR A 250 8.88 30.06 6.12
C THR A 250 8.55 28.64 6.54
N VAL A 251 7.39 28.46 7.16
CA VAL A 251 6.79 27.15 7.39
C VAL A 251 6.05 26.71 6.13
N GLY A 252 6.12 25.42 5.79
CA GLY A 252 5.44 24.80 4.68
C GLY A 252 4.66 23.55 5.07
N LEU A 253 3.80 23.11 4.14
CA LEU A 253 3.02 21.89 4.20
C LEU A 253 3.60 20.90 3.16
N PRO A 254 4.63 20.12 3.54
CA PRO A 254 5.24 19.13 2.67
C PRO A 254 4.26 17.97 2.43
N ILE A 255 4.20 17.51 1.18
CA ILE A 255 3.45 16.33 0.76
C ILE A 255 4.43 15.42 0.00
N ASP A 256 4.31 14.11 0.16
CA ASP A 256 4.95 13.12 -0.71
C ASP A 256 4.04 11.96 -1.11
N ALA A 257 4.37 11.39 -2.26
CA ALA A 257 3.88 10.09 -2.70
C ALA A 257 5.07 9.29 -3.28
N GLN A 258 5.30 8.10 -2.74
CA GLN A 258 6.44 7.25 -3.09
C GLN A 258 5.94 5.93 -3.69
N LEU A 259 6.64 5.44 -4.71
CA LEU A 259 6.44 4.11 -5.30
C LEU A 259 7.81 3.48 -5.59
N PHE A 260 8.17 2.48 -4.79
CA PHE A 260 9.48 1.82 -4.82
C PHE A 260 9.35 0.32 -5.12
N LEU A 261 9.99 -0.16 -6.17
CA LEU A 261 10.14 -1.58 -6.48
C LEU A 261 11.25 -2.20 -5.63
N ARG A 262 11.02 -3.39 -5.09
CA ARG A 262 11.99 -4.16 -4.32
C ARG A 262 12.96 -4.87 -5.27
N VAL A 263 14.23 -4.47 -5.23
CA VAL A 263 15.31 -5.05 -6.07
C VAL A 263 16.13 -6.08 -5.29
N GLY A 264 15.88 -6.22 -3.99
CA GLY A 264 16.49 -7.25 -3.15
C GLY A 264 15.94 -7.23 -1.73
N ARG A 265 16.63 -7.93 -0.82
CA ARG A 265 16.19 -8.02 0.58
C ARG A 265 16.20 -6.68 1.30
N PHE A 266 17.12 -5.77 0.98
CA PHE A 266 17.30 -4.52 1.72
C PHE A 266 17.22 -3.26 0.84
N SER A 267 17.02 -3.44 -0.47
CA SER A 267 17.12 -2.35 -1.44
C SER A 267 15.85 -2.22 -2.26
N ARG A 268 15.45 -0.98 -2.52
CA ARG A 268 14.35 -0.63 -3.40
C ARG A 268 14.73 0.55 -4.28
N VAL A 269 14.17 0.61 -5.48
CA VAL A 269 14.33 1.73 -6.42
C VAL A 269 12.99 2.18 -6.94
N GLY A 270 12.82 3.46 -7.21
CA GLY A 270 11.54 3.94 -7.72
C GLY A 270 11.43 5.45 -7.76
N PHE A 271 10.19 5.92 -7.73
CA PHE A 271 9.87 7.33 -7.91
C PHE A 271 9.25 7.91 -6.64
N CYS A 272 9.54 9.18 -6.40
CA CYS A 272 8.93 9.98 -5.35
C CYS A 272 8.41 11.28 -5.97
N VAL A 273 7.11 11.50 -5.85
CA VAL A 273 6.49 12.81 -6.13
C VAL A 273 6.55 13.59 -4.83
N ILE A 274 7.09 14.80 -4.91
CA ILE A 274 7.28 15.69 -3.76
C ILE A 274 6.58 17.02 -4.05
N GLY A 275 6.10 17.65 -2.99
CA GLY A 275 5.67 19.04 -3.04
C GLY A 275 5.71 19.69 -1.67
N ASP A 276 5.66 21.01 -1.68
CA ASP A 276 5.55 21.83 -0.50
C ASP A 276 4.64 23.04 -0.82
N ILE A 277 3.59 23.18 -0.02
CA ILE A 277 2.69 24.33 -0.08
C ILE A 277 3.11 25.31 1.02
N ASN A 278 3.65 26.46 0.63
CA ASN A 278 4.05 27.52 1.54
C ASN A 278 3.78 28.92 0.94
N SER A 279 3.74 29.92 1.81
CA SER A 279 3.39 31.31 1.48
C SER A 279 4.47 32.05 0.69
N ALA A 280 5.72 31.63 0.78
CA ALA A 280 6.83 32.30 0.10
C ALA A 280 6.96 31.83 -1.35
N LYS A 281 7.09 30.51 -1.56
CA LYS A 281 7.22 29.87 -2.85
C LYS A 281 6.87 28.37 -2.75
N SER A 282 5.64 28.01 -3.08
CA SER A 282 5.23 26.61 -3.23
C SER A 282 5.98 25.94 -4.40
N PHE A 283 6.28 24.65 -4.29
CA PHE A 283 6.94 23.86 -5.34
C PHE A 283 6.44 22.42 -5.41
N ALA A 284 6.66 21.77 -6.55
CA ALA A 284 6.40 20.35 -6.75
C ALA A 284 7.48 19.74 -7.65
N GLY A 285 7.72 18.44 -7.52
CA GLY A 285 8.74 17.75 -8.30
C GLY A 285 8.58 16.24 -8.30
N VAL A 286 9.43 15.59 -9.08
CA VAL A 286 9.56 14.14 -9.14
C VAL A 286 11.03 13.76 -9.05
N THR A 287 11.34 12.80 -8.21
CA THR A 287 12.69 12.22 -8.09
C THR A 287 12.65 10.73 -8.37
N PHE A 288 13.72 10.23 -9.00
CA PHE A 288 14.04 8.82 -9.04
C PHE A 288 15.07 8.54 -7.94
N GLY A 289 14.83 7.52 -7.12
CA GLY A 289 15.64 7.30 -5.93
C GLY A 289 15.85 5.84 -5.57
N TRP A 290 16.71 5.68 -4.57
CA TRP A 290 17.03 4.43 -3.91
C TRP A 290 16.58 4.50 -2.46
N GLN A 291 16.05 3.40 -1.94
CA GLN A 291 15.71 3.23 -0.52
C GLN A 291 16.40 1.98 0.02
N TYR A 292 17.19 2.16 1.08
CA TYR A 292 17.75 1.08 1.88
C TYR A 292 16.91 0.92 3.15
N TYR A 293 16.55 -0.30 3.52
CA TYR A 293 15.72 -0.54 4.71
C TYR A 293 16.20 -1.71 5.55
N TRP A 294 15.96 -1.64 6.86
CA TRP A 294 16.32 -2.66 7.82
C TRP A 294 15.26 -2.75 8.94
N LEU A 295 15.27 -3.88 9.66
CA LEU A 295 14.39 -4.14 10.81
C LEU A 295 15.01 -3.57 12.08
#